data_AF-A0A8S1TSJ1-F1
#
_entry.id   AF-A0A8S1TSJ1-F1
#
_cell.length_a   1.000
_cell.length_b   1.000
_cell.length_c   1.000
_cell.angle_alpha   90.00
_cell.angle_beta   90.00
_cell.angle_gamma   90.00
#
_symmetry.space_group_name_H-M   'P 1'
#
loop_
_entity.id
_entity.type
_entity.pdbx_description
1 polymer ?
#
loop_
_entity_poly.entity_id
_entity_poly.type
_entity_poly.pdbx_seq_one_letter_code
_entity_poly.pdbx_strand_id
1 'polypeptide(L)'
;MDIQTLQYMPRTIVASFMYLIISFQLNVYDQDMLEIMSQTSMFLLNKDNQFNIIFGQFVQTTFGFALQDILPAIQYAVGFYELNINYETPPGVVDLSNTPLESNYEEFLSFQCYSKSLLEYIRHKSRD
;
A
#
# COMPACT_ATOMS: atom_id res chain seq x y z
N MET A 1 8.49 -2.18 13.64
CA MET A 1 7.02 -2.27 13.50
C MET A 1 6.41 -1.73 14.76
N ASP A 2 5.41 -0.87 14.63
CA ASP A 2 4.66 -0.36 15.77
C ASP A 2 3.90 -1.52 16.43
N ILE A 3 3.75 -1.50 17.76
CA ILE A 3 2.99 -2.52 18.49
C ILE A 3 1.54 -2.51 18.02
N GLN A 4 1.02 -1.35 17.59
CA GLN A 4 -0.31 -1.22 17.03
C GLN A 4 -0.49 -2.01 15.72
N THR A 5 0.58 -2.22 14.94
CA THR A 5 0.53 -3.01 13.68
C THR A 5 0.04 -4.44 13.94
N LEU A 6 0.35 -5.03 15.10
CA LEU A 6 -0.03 -6.41 15.45
C LEU A 6 -1.54 -6.60 15.62
N GLN A 7 -2.30 -5.52 15.74
CA GLN A 7 -3.76 -5.57 15.92
C GLN A 7 -4.51 -5.78 14.60
N TYR A 8 -3.84 -5.61 13.45
CA TYR A 8 -4.43 -5.71 12.14
C TYR A 8 -3.96 -6.96 11.40
N MET A 9 -4.85 -7.55 10.61
CA MET A 9 -4.44 -8.65 9.74
C MET A 9 -3.48 -8.13 8.66
N PRO A 10 -2.40 -8.86 8.30
CA PRO A 10 -1.46 -8.40 7.28
C PRO A 10 -2.14 -8.03 5.95
N ARG A 11 -3.19 -8.76 5.56
CA ARG A 11 -3.96 -8.52 4.34
C ARG A 11 -4.73 -7.20 4.37
N THR A 12 -5.27 -6.80 5.53
CA THR A 12 -6.00 -5.53 5.64
C THR A 12 -5.05 -4.35 5.60
N ILE A 13 -3.86 -4.47 6.22
CA ILE A 13 -2.79 -3.46 6.11
C ILE A 13 -2.39 -3.26 4.65
N VAL A 14 -2.12 -4.34 3.90
CA VAL A 14 -1.73 -4.25 2.48
C VAL A 14 -2.83 -3.57 1.67
N ALA A 15 -4.09 -3.99 1.83
CA ALA A 15 -5.21 -3.37 1.13
C ALA A 15 -5.38 -1.88 1.48
N SER A 16 -5.13 -1.48 2.73
CA SER A 16 -5.16 -0.08 3.17
C SER A 16 -4.06 0.77 2.53
N PHE A 17 -2.83 0.27 2.46
CA PHE A 17 -1.76 0.98 1.74
C PHE A 17 -2.04 1.07 0.24
N MET A 18 -2.57 0.01 -0.37
CA MET A 18 -3.00 0.04 -1.78
C MET A 18 -4.09 1.10 -1.99
N TYR A 19 -5.09 1.17 -1.09
CA TYR A 19 -6.15 2.17 -1.15
C TYR A 19 -5.56 3.58 -1.18
N LEU A 20 -4.68 3.89 -0.22
CA LEU A 20 -4.03 5.21 -0.13
C LEU A 20 -3.22 5.51 -1.39
N ILE A 21 -2.24 4.67 -1.72
CA ILE A 21 -1.33 4.90 -2.86
C ILE A 21 -2.11 5.11 -4.17
N ILE A 22 -3.06 4.22 -4.48
CA ILE A 22 -3.80 4.30 -5.74
C ILE A 22 -4.71 5.54 -5.74
N SER A 23 -5.37 5.85 -4.62
CA SER A 23 -6.25 7.01 -4.55
C SER A 23 -5.51 8.33 -4.80
N PHE A 24 -4.28 8.45 -4.29
CA PHE A 24 -3.44 9.63 -4.53
C PHE A 24 -2.82 9.65 -5.93
N GLN A 25 -2.37 8.50 -6.44
CA GLN A 25 -1.86 8.42 -7.83
C GLN A 25 -2.93 8.79 -8.87
N LEU A 26 -4.20 8.44 -8.59
CA LEU A 26 -5.33 8.80 -9.44
C LEU A 26 -5.90 10.20 -9.15
N ASN A 27 -5.31 10.96 -8.22
CA ASN A 27 -5.79 12.26 -7.75
C ASN A 27 -7.26 12.25 -7.30
N VAL A 28 -7.73 11.13 -6.73
CA VAL A 28 -9.06 11.02 -6.11
C VAL A 28 -9.14 11.87 -4.85
N TYR A 29 -8.02 11.91 -4.10
CA TYR A 29 -7.86 12.68 -2.89
C TYR A 29 -6.57 13.49 -2.95
N ASP A 30 -6.56 14.64 -2.28
CA ASP A 30 -5.40 15.51 -2.07
C ASP A 30 -4.79 15.26 -0.68
N GLN A 31 -3.57 15.78 -0.45
CA GLN A 31 -2.87 15.55 0.82
C GLN A 31 -3.69 16.05 2.03
N ASP A 32 -4.52 17.07 1.87
CA ASP A 32 -5.39 17.59 2.93
C ASP A 32 -6.40 16.54 3.40
N MET A 33 -6.79 15.61 2.53
CA MET A 33 -7.67 14.49 2.91
C MET A 33 -7.00 13.49 3.86
N LEU A 34 -5.68 13.48 4.04
CA LEU A 34 -5.03 12.59 5.02
C LEU A 34 -5.51 12.88 6.44
N GLU A 35 -5.56 14.15 6.84
CA GLU A 35 -6.03 14.52 8.17
C GLU A 35 -7.49 14.08 8.38
N ILE A 36 -8.33 14.30 7.37
CA ILE A 36 -9.74 13.89 7.36
C ILE A 36 -9.84 12.36 7.46
N MET A 37 -9.10 11.62 6.64
CA MET A 37 -9.13 10.16 6.64
C MET A 37 -8.72 9.57 8.00
N SER A 38 -7.81 10.21 8.73
CA SER A 38 -7.39 9.75 10.06
C SER A 38 -8.50 9.88 11.12
N GLN A 39 -9.45 10.80 10.94
CA GLN A 39 -10.45 11.16 11.95
C GLN A 39 -11.87 10.70 11.61
N THR A 40 -12.18 10.47 10.33
CA THR A 40 -13.56 10.22 9.88
C THR A 40 -13.65 9.07 8.89
N SER A 41 -14.80 8.39 8.87
CA SER A 41 -15.14 7.33 7.91
C SER A 41 -15.84 7.83 6.65
N MET A 42 -16.20 9.12 6.59
CA MET A 42 -17.06 9.68 5.55
C MET A 42 -16.47 9.53 4.15
N PHE A 43 -15.13 9.60 4.03
CA PHE A 43 -14.44 9.42 2.76
C PHE A 43 -14.68 8.03 2.15
N LEU A 44 -14.81 7.00 3.00
CA LEU A 44 -15.00 5.61 2.60
C LEU A 44 -16.47 5.25 2.40
N LEU A 45 -17.37 5.89 3.16
CA LEU A 45 -18.81 5.65 3.12
C LEU A 45 -19.53 6.45 2.02
N ASN A 46 -18.84 7.34 1.32
CA ASN A 46 -19.40 8.08 0.20
C ASN A 46 -19.75 7.13 -0.96
N LYS A 47 -21.05 6.90 -1.17
CA LYS A 47 -21.59 6.00 -2.19
C LYS A 47 -21.49 6.56 -3.61
N ASP A 48 -21.29 7.86 -3.76
CA ASP A 48 -21.11 8.50 -5.07
C ASP A 48 -19.64 8.48 -5.52
N ASN A 49 -18.73 8.04 -4.64
CA ASN A 49 -17.32 7.91 -4.97
C ASN A 49 -17.07 6.65 -5.82
N GLN A 50 -16.83 6.86 -7.12
CA GLN A 50 -16.58 5.76 -8.06
C GLN A 50 -15.33 4.93 -7.71
N PHE A 51 -14.29 5.56 -7.15
CA PHE A 51 -13.09 4.86 -6.71
C PHE A 51 -13.42 3.86 -5.60
N ASN A 52 -14.20 4.25 -4.60
CA ASN A 52 -14.64 3.33 -3.53
C ASN A 52 -15.47 2.16 -4.07
N ILE A 53 -16.33 2.39 -5.06
CA ILE A 53 -17.11 1.33 -5.69
C ILE A 53 -16.16 0.31 -6.36
N ILE A 54 -15.25 0.78 -7.19
CA ILE A 54 -14.32 -0.08 -7.95
C ILE A 54 -13.35 -0.79 -6.99
N PHE A 55 -12.74 -0.03 -6.08
CA PHE A 55 -11.78 -0.59 -5.12
C PHE A 55 -12.48 -1.54 -4.14
N GLY A 56 -13.72 -1.27 -3.74
CA GLY A 56 -14.51 -2.17 -2.93
C GLY A 56 -14.76 -3.51 -3.63
N GLN A 57 -15.07 -3.50 -4.93
CA GLN A 57 -15.20 -4.74 -5.72
C GLN A 57 -13.86 -5.48 -5.84
N PHE A 58 -12.77 -4.76 -6.07
CA PHE A 58 -11.42 -5.32 -6.14
C PHE A 58 -11.05 -6.04 -4.82
N VAL A 59 -11.29 -5.37 -3.69
CA VAL A 59 -10.97 -5.89 -2.37
C VAL A 59 -11.83 -7.11 -2.04
N GLN A 60 -13.13 -7.05 -2.33
CA GLN A 60 -14.05 -8.17 -2.14
C GLN A 60 -13.64 -9.39 -2.97
N THR A 61 -13.21 -9.19 -4.21
CA THR A 61 -12.83 -10.28 -5.12
C THR A 61 -11.47 -10.87 -4.77
N THR A 62 -10.50 -10.03 -4.41
CA THR A 62 -9.09 -10.43 -4.25
C THR A 62 -8.78 -10.90 -2.83
N PHE A 63 -9.37 -10.24 -1.82
CA PHE A 63 -9.07 -10.48 -0.42
C PHE A 63 -10.23 -11.09 0.37
N GLY A 64 -11.46 -11.02 -0.15
CA GLY A 64 -12.63 -11.67 0.44
C GLY A 64 -13.31 -10.90 1.58
N PHE A 65 -13.01 -9.61 1.75
CA PHE A 65 -13.64 -8.75 2.76
C PHE A 65 -14.25 -7.50 2.12
N ALA A 66 -15.15 -6.83 2.85
CA ALA A 66 -15.79 -5.61 2.40
C ALA A 66 -14.86 -4.41 2.58
N LEU A 67 -15.07 -3.36 1.78
CA LEU A 67 -14.27 -2.12 1.87
C LEU A 67 -14.26 -1.50 3.28
N GLN A 68 -15.41 -1.53 3.95
CA GLN A 68 -15.56 -1.01 5.32
C GLN A 68 -14.71 -1.75 6.36
N ASP A 69 -14.35 -3.01 6.09
CA ASP A 69 -13.57 -3.84 7.03
C ASP A 69 -12.11 -3.36 7.12
N ILE A 70 -11.63 -2.60 6.14
CA ILE A 70 -10.28 -2.02 6.14
C ILE A 70 -10.23 -0.59 6.64
N LEU A 71 -11.36 0.03 7.01
CA LEU A 71 -11.38 1.41 7.51
C LEU A 71 -10.40 1.63 8.68
N PRO A 72 -10.38 0.79 9.74
CA PRO A 72 -9.46 1.00 10.86
C PRO A 72 -7.99 0.89 10.44
N ALA A 73 -7.71 0.04 9.44
CA ALA A 73 -6.37 -0.13 8.90
C ALA A 73 -5.98 1.03 7.95
N ILE A 74 -6.93 1.66 7.24
CA ILE A 74 -6.69 2.89 6.48
C ILE A 74 -6.32 4.02 7.43
N GLN A 75 -7.11 4.23 8.49
CA GLN A 75 -6.86 5.26 9.50
C GLN A 75 -5.48 5.11 10.16
N TYR A 76 -5.07 3.86 10.42
CA TYR A 76 -3.72 3.54 10.86
C TYR A 76 -2.64 3.84 9.80
N ALA A 77 -2.86 3.39 8.56
CA ALA A 77 -1.88 3.53 7.46
C ALA A 77 -1.64 4.99 7.06
N VAL A 78 -2.63 5.88 7.21
CA VAL A 78 -2.50 7.32 6.94
C VAL A 78 -1.36 7.95 7.73
N GLY A 79 -1.12 7.53 8.98
CA GLY A 79 -0.01 8.04 9.79
C GLY A 79 1.38 7.71 9.22
N PHE A 80 1.46 6.81 8.25
CA PHE A 80 2.70 6.44 7.55
C PHE A 80 2.76 7.03 6.15
N TYR A 81 1.79 7.84 5.73
CA TYR A 81 1.75 8.38 4.37
C TYR A 81 2.86 9.40 4.11
N GLU A 82 3.38 10.07 5.13
CA GLU A 82 4.58 10.94 5.03
C GLU A 82 5.87 10.17 4.69
N LEU A 83 5.83 8.84 4.60
CA LEU A 83 6.92 8.09 4.00
C LEU A 83 7.07 8.57 2.55
N ASN A 84 8.23 9.15 2.23
CA ASN A 84 8.61 9.57 0.88
C ASN A 84 8.71 8.35 -0.05
N ILE A 85 7.59 7.74 -0.42
CA ILE A 85 7.59 6.58 -1.30
C ILE A 85 8.11 7.06 -2.66
N ASN A 86 9.32 6.63 -3.01
CA ASN A 86 9.87 6.92 -4.33
C ASN A 86 9.12 6.06 -5.35
N TYR A 87 8.23 6.71 -6.11
CA TYR A 87 7.47 6.08 -7.20
C TYR A 87 8.21 6.13 -8.54
N GLU A 88 9.40 6.73 -8.59
CA GLU A 88 10.21 6.70 -9.79
C GLU A 88 10.56 5.25 -10.14
N THR A 89 10.46 4.97 -11.43
CA THR A 89 10.96 3.72 -11.98
C THR A 89 12.45 3.64 -11.66
N PRO A 90 12.91 2.60 -10.92
CA PRO A 90 14.30 2.52 -10.52
C PRO A 90 15.23 2.59 -11.73
N PRO A 91 16.37 3.31 -11.64
CA PRO A 91 17.35 3.34 -12.71
C PRO A 91 17.83 1.90 -12.97
N GLY A 92 17.52 1.37 -14.17
CA GLY A 92 17.75 -0.03 -14.55
C GLY A 92 16.53 -0.75 -15.13
N VAL A 93 15.32 -0.21 -14.92
CA VAL A 93 14.05 -0.75 -15.49
C VAL A 93 13.77 -0.18 -16.90
N VAL A 94 14.68 0.63 -17.43
CA VAL A 94 14.61 1.27 -18.74
C VAL A 94 14.94 0.26 -19.85
N ASP A 95 14.05 -0.71 -20.10
CA ASP A 95 13.81 -1.31 -21.44
C ASP A 95 12.68 -2.38 -21.50
N LEU A 96 11.73 -2.40 -20.56
CA LEU A 96 10.67 -3.43 -20.53
C LEU A 96 9.43 -3.10 -21.37
N SER A 97 9.45 -2.03 -22.19
CA SER A 97 8.26 -1.63 -22.95
C SER A 97 7.87 -2.58 -24.09
N ASN A 98 8.70 -3.59 -24.42
CA ASN A 98 8.43 -4.53 -25.52
C ASN A 98 8.63 -6.03 -25.20
N THR A 99 8.90 -6.41 -23.95
CA THR A 99 9.05 -7.84 -23.58
C THR A 99 8.23 -8.16 -22.34
N PRO A 100 7.46 -9.27 -22.33
CA PRO A 100 6.74 -9.70 -21.14
C PRO A 100 7.75 -9.93 -20.01
N LEU A 101 7.50 -9.33 -18.84
CA LEU A 101 8.33 -9.52 -17.64
C LEU A 101 8.30 -10.99 -17.22
N GLU A 102 9.29 -11.77 -17.64
CA GLU A 102 9.64 -13.07 -17.06
C GLU A 102 10.68 -12.92 -15.92
N SER A 103 10.74 -11.76 -15.26
CA SER A 103 11.75 -11.48 -14.25
C SER A 103 11.19 -11.56 -12.84
N ASN A 104 11.86 -12.37 -12.01
CA ASN A 104 11.60 -12.61 -10.60
C ASN A 104 11.31 -11.30 -9.83
N TYR A 105 10.06 -11.14 -9.39
CA TYR A 105 9.61 -10.03 -8.54
C TYR A 105 10.48 -9.84 -7.27
N GLU A 106 11.19 -10.87 -6.81
CA GLU A 106 12.13 -10.78 -5.70
C GLU A 106 13.33 -9.86 -5.98
N GLU A 107 13.81 -9.82 -7.22
CA GLU A 107 14.94 -8.95 -7.60
C GLU A 107 14.53 -7.48 -7.57
N PHE A 108 13.28 -7.17 -7.95
CA PHE A 108 12.70 -5.83 -7.84
C PHE A 108 12.60 -5.33 -6.39
N LEU A 109 12.18 -6.19 -5.46
CA LEU A 109 12.09 -5.84 -4.04
C LEU A 109 13.47 -5.57 -3.42
N SER A 110 14.54 -6.10 -4.00
CA SER A 110 15.91 -5.86 -3.53
C SER A 110 16.42 -4.43 -3.75
N PHE A 111 15.77 -3.66 -4.65
CA PHE A 111 16.12 -2.27 -4.95
C PHE A 111 15.39 -1.24 -4.06
N GLN A 112 14.47 -1.67 -3.20
CA GLN A 112 13.79 -0.77 -2.25
C GLN A 112 14.75 -0.34 -1.13
N CYS A 113 15.18 0.92 -1.16
CA CYS A 113 16.18 1.50 -0.24
C CYS A 113 15.71 1.68 1.22
N TYR A 114 14.47 1.32 1.57
CA TYR A 114 13.88 1.68 2.87
C TYR A 114 14.32 0.85 4.06
N SER A 115 15.11 -0.21 3.88
CA SER A 115 15.68 -0.92 5.03
C SER A 115 16.88 -1.81 4.68
N LYS A 116 17.96 -1.22 4.18
CA LYS A 116 19.19 -1.96 3.85
C LYS A 116 19.70 -2.79 5.04
N SER A 117 19.58 -2.25 6.26
CA SER A 117 19.94 -2.93 7.51
C SER A 117 19.02 -4.11 7.89
N LEU A 118 17.72 -4.02 7.61
CA LEU A 118 16.78 -5.11 7.90
C LEU A 118 16.90 -6.25 6.88
N LEU A 119 17.20 -5.92 5.61
CA LEU A 119 17.53 -6.91 4.59
C LEU A 119 18.82 -7.67 4.92
N GLU A 120 19.85 -6.98 5.42
CA GLU A 120 21.07 -7.61 5.92
C GLU A 120 20.78 -8.51 7.13
N TYR A 121 19.94 -8.07 8.07
CA TYR A 121 19.53 -8.86 9.23
C TYR A 121 18.83 -10.17 8.83
N ILE A 122 17.91 -10.14 7.86
CA ILE A 122 17.22 -11.35 7.36
C ILE A 122 18.21 -12.28 6.66
N ARG A 123 19.13 -11.74 5.86
CA ARG A 123 20.14 -12.52 5.12
C ARG A 123 21.13 -13.25 6.04
N HIS A 124 21.42 -12.68 7.22
CA HIS A 124 22.25 -13.34 8.22
C HIS A 124 21.48 -14.36 9.05
N LYS A 125 20.17 -14.17 9.27
CA LYS A 125 19.34 -15.08 10.05
C LYS A 125 18.99 -16.38 9.33
N SER A 126 19.02 -16.42 7.99
CA SER A 126 18.75 -17.64 7.21
C SER A 126 19.95 -18.58 7.07
N ARG A 127 21.08 -18.28 7.74
CA ARG A 127 22.31 -19.09 7.72
C ARG A 127 22.55 -19.92 8.99
N ASP A 128 21.60 -19.91 9.92
CA ASP A 128 21.51 -20.83 11.08
C ASP A 128 20.28 -21.74 10.93
#